data_AF-A0A401GV96-F1
#
_entry.id   AF-A0A401GV96-F1
#
_cell.length_a   1.000
_cell.length_b   1.000
_cell.length_c   1.000
_cell.angle_alpha   90.00
_cell.angle_beta   90.00
_cell.angle_gamma   90.00
#
_symmetry.space_group_name_H-M   'P 1'
#
loop_
_entity.id
_entity.type
_entity.pdbx_description
1 polymer ?
#
loop_
_entity_poly.entity_id
_entity_poly.type
_entity_poly.pdbx_seq_one_letter_code
_entity_poly.pdbx_strand_id
1 'polypeptide(L)'
;MVVDVQHKLSQKSIEGHRNFFIWAPTPRLIGGLHVDDRHPITVAGLYRWLTLLLKKTHPFNLHPVRISPTDAIFRYLPQRTGDAYPRDSQACLKPGDISVFLPGERQFRFQYDVRFGGKQITYAREEVLKPEEAKRNRMAESFIEEVQSRDGRRCVLTGASSADAPLTVCWIVLPSSIMLDDYYEGPEMQPILADITPYYATSNAWTLRTDLAEMFINNEWGIDVGDNSRVVFFGLYDNYSHLLPQMSANLHLSGPICERLTEHFSRCLSCNILGGDIYDKYDGFDVKGYLEDLGYTDRDDLDPNDPEWQTELGKEVWELKFRLKCEEREDRFAQYETDGQDSDSQ
;
A
#
# COMPACT_ATOMS: atom_id res chain seq x y z
N MET A 1 -3.91 -18.32 15.31
CA MET A 1 -2.86 -19.00 14.51
C MET A 1 -1.78 -17.97 14.29
N VAL A 2 -0.58 -18.18 14.82
CA VAL A 2 0.53 -17.24 14.61
C VAL A 2 1.04 -17.46 13.19
N VAL A 3 0.98 -16.43 12.35
CA VAL A 3 1.59 -16.48 11.02
C VAL A 3 3.08 -16.40 11.21
N ASP A 4 3.82 -17.39 10.70
CA ASP A 4 5.27 -17.37 10.70
C ASP A 4 5.74 -16.43 9.58
N VAL A 5 6.10 -15.21 9.96
CA VAL A 5 6.51 -14.17 9.01
C VAL A 5 7.95 -14.44 8.57
N GLN A 6 8.14 -14.77 7.30
CA GLN A 6 9.43 -15.17 6.72
C GLN A 6 10.35 -13.98 6.36
N HIS A 7 9.95 -12.76 6.70
CA HIS A 7 10.66 -11.53 6.38
C HIS A 7 10.55 -10.52 7.53
N LYS A 8 11.48 -9.57 7.59
CA LYS A 8 11.40 -8.47 8.55
C LYS A 8 10.27 -7.51 8.19
N LEU A 9 9.61 -6.98 9.21
CA LEU A 9 8.49 -6.04 9.08
C LEU A 9 8.94 -4.64 9.47
N SER A 10 8.52 -3.64 8.70
CA SER A 10 8.69 -2.25 9.11
C SER A 10 7.71 -1.86 10.22
N GLN A 11 7.97 -0.72 10.85
CA GLN A 11 7.10 -0.14 11.87
C GLN A 11 5.65 0.02 11.37
N LYS A 12 5.46 0.47 10.12
CA LYS A 12 4.13 0.62 9.50
C LYS A 12 3.36 -0.70 9.46
N SER A 13 4.05 -1.80 9.12
CA SER A 13 3.42 -3.12 9.06
C SER A 13 3.09 -3.66 10.44
N ILE A 14 3.94 -3.40 11.43
CA ILE A 14 3.72 -3.79 12.83
C ILE A 14 2.53 -3.02 13.42
N GLU A 15 2.52 -1.69 13.31
CA GLU A 15 1.44 -0.83 13.83
C GLU A 15 0.10 -1.11 13.13
N GLY A 16 0.14 -1.40 11.83
CA GLY A 16 -1.04 -1.80 11.07
C GLY A 16 -1.48 -3.25 11.32
N HIS A 17 -0.80 -4.00 12.19
CA HIS A 17 -1.05 -5.41 12.45
C HIS A 17 -1.18 -6.25 11.17
N ARG A 18 -0.39 -5.92 10.14
CA ARG A 18 -0.50 -6.56 8.84
C ARG A 18 -0.13 -8.03 8.95
N ASN A 19 -0.96 -8.88 8.38
CA ASN A 19 -0.78 -10.33 8.36
C ASN A 19 -1.00 -10.91 6.95
N PHE A 20 -1.27 -10.04 5.97
CA PHE A 20 -1.34 -10.35 4.56
C PHE A 20 -0.40 -9.43 3.79
N PHE A 21 0.53 -10.00 3.04
CA PHE A 21 1.65 -9.27 2.43
C PHE A 21 1.63 -9.41 0.91
N ILE A 22 1.88 -8.29 0.24
CA ILE A 22 1.78 -8.16 -1.21
C ILE A 22 3.15 -7.82 -1.75
N TRP A 23 3.68 -8.75 -2.52
CA TRP A 23 4.98 -8.66 -3.17
C TRP A 23 4.83 -8.29 -4.63
N ALA A 24 5.84 -7.60 -5.16
CA ALA A 24 5.99 -7.41 -6.59
C ALA A 24 7.03 -8.42 -7.09
N PRO A 25 7.28 -8.46 -8.40
CA PRO A 25 8.44 -9.14 -8.90
C PRO A 25 9.76 -8.46 -8.47
N THR A 26 9.70 -7.26 -7.87
CA THR A 26 10.82 -6.67 -7.14
C THR A 26 11.11 -7.48 -5.87
N PRO A 27 12.36 -7.63 -5.44
CA PRO A 27 12.71 -8.36 -4.21
C PRO A 27 12.39 -7.55 -2.93
N ARG A 28 11.26 -6.85 -2.94
CA ARG A 28 10.76 -5.91 -1.94
C ARG A 28 9.27 -6.08 -1.77
N LEU A 29 8.82 -5.88 -0.54
CA LEU A 29 7.42 -5.81 -0.18
C LEU A 29 6.83 -4.52 -0.77
N ILE A 30 5.68 -4.63 -1.44
CA ILE A 30 4.97 -3.45 -1.94
C ILE A 30 4.08 -2.88 -0.86
N GLY A 31 3.48 -3.77 -0.08
CA GLY A 31 2.33 -3.44 0.73
C GLY A 31 1.85 -4.60 1.57
N GLY A 32 0.84 -4.32 2.38
CA GLY A 32 0.13 -5.35 3.10
C GLY A 32 -1.13 -4.83 3.74
N LEU A 33 -1.90 -5.75 4.30
CA LEU A 33 -3.20 -5.53 4.90
C LEU A 33 -3.31 -6.34 6.18
N HIS A 34 -4.19 -5.88 7.07
CA HIS A 34 -4.75 -6.74 8.09
C HIS A 34 -5.98 -7.44 7.51
N VAL A 35 -5.96 -8.77 7.47
CA VAL A 35 -7.12 -9.58 7.08
C VAL A 35 -7.60 -10.39 8.29
N ASP A 36 -8.91 -10.29 8.56
CA ASP A 36 -9.59 -11.07 9.58
C ASP A 36 -10.99 -11.48 9.10
N ASP A 37 -11.63 -12.39 9.84
CA ASP A 37 -12.96 -12.90 9.49
C ASP A 37 -14.09 -11.86 9.67
N ARG A 38 -13.81 -10.74 10.37
CA ARG A 38 -14.80 -9.70 10.64
C ARG A 38 -14.95 -8.73 9.46
N HIS A 39 -13.88 -8.54 8.68
CA HIS A 39 -13.89 -7.75 7.46
C HIS A 39 -13.30 -8.53 6.29
N PRO A 40 -14.03 -9.53 5.76
CA PRO A 40 -13.53 -10.35 4.68
C PRO A 40 -13.28 -9.50 3.43
N ILE A 41 -12.07 -9.61 2.90
CA ILE A 41 -11.69 -9.11 1.58
C ILE A 41 -11.65 -10.32 0.66
N THR A 42 -12.35 -10.27 -0.47
CA THR A 42 -12.30 -11.36 -1.44
C THR A 42 -11.08 -11.20 -2.36
N VAL A 43 -10.64 -12.30 -2.97
CA VAL A 43 -9.63 -12.26 -4.03
C VAL A 43 -10.04 -11.29 -5.15
N ALA A 44 -11.29 -11.33 -5.59
CA ALA A 44 -11.82 -10.41 -6.59
C ALA A 44 -11.73 -8.94 -6.14
N GLY A 45 -12.06 -8.65 -4.88
CA GLY A 45 -11.89 -7.34 -4.27
C GLY A 45 -10.44 -6.86 -4.34
N LEU A 46 -9.49 -7.71 -3.95
CA LEU A 46 -8.07 -7.37 -4.01
C LEU A 46 -7.58 -7.09 -5.44
N TYR A 47 -8.01 -7.87 -6.44
CA TYR A 47 -7.70 -7.56 -7.84
C TYR A 47 -8.19 -6.16 -8.25
N ARG A 48 -9.42 -5.79 -7.88
CA ARG A 48 -9.94 -4.45 -8.16
C ARG A 48 -9.13 -3.37 -7.46
N TRP A 49 -8.85 -3.55 -6.17
CA TRP A 49 -8.10 -2.58 -5.37
C TRP A 49 -6.69 -2.36 -5.91
N LEU A 50 -5.97 -3.44 -6.24
CA LEU A 50 -4.65 -3.33 -6.84
C LEU A 50 -4.71 -2.68 -8.23
N THR A 51 -5.76 -2.91 -9.00
CA THR A 51 -5.96 -2.24 -10.30
C THR A 51 -6.10 -0.73 -10.13
N LEU A 52 -6.78 -0.25 -9.07
CA LEU A 52 -6.88 1.19 -8.76
C LEU A 52 -5.54 1.83 -8.38
N LEU A 53 -4.58 1.03 -7.89
CA LEU A 53 -3.25 1.49 -7.45
C LEU A 53 -2.18 1.39 -8.55
N LEU A 54 -2.46 0.70 -9.66
CA LEU A 54 -1.50 0.55 -10.76
C LEU A 54 -1.42 1.83 -11.59
N LYS A 55 -0.20 2.35 -11.78
CA LYS A 55 0.03 3.52 -12.67
C LYS A 55 -0.32 3.25 -14.12
N LYS A 56 -0.26 2.00 -14.55
CA LYS A 56 -0.61 1.56 -15.91
C LYS A 56 -1.47 0.32 -15.81
N THR A 57 -2.57 0.29 -16.57
CA THR A 57 -3.55 -0.79 -16.62
C THR A 57 -2.99 -2.02 -17.36
N HIS A 58 -2.11 -2.77 -16.71
CA HIS A 58 -1.64 -4.05 -17.23
C HIS A 58 -2.44 -5.20 -16.63
N PRO A 59 -2.76 -6.24 -17.41
CA PRO A 59 -3.22 -7.48 -16.82
C PRO A 59 -2.11 -8.05 -15.92
N PHE A 60 -2.51 -8.58 -14.76
CA PHE A 60 -1.64 -9.25 -13.80
C PHE A 60 -2.36 -10.45 -13.17
N ASN A 61 -1.62 -11.36 -12.55
CA ASN A 61 -2.16 -12.49 -11.80
C ASN A 61 -1.59 -12.45 -10.38
N LEU A 62 -2.42 -12.81 -9.41
CA LEU A 62 -2.02 -12.97 -8.02
C LEU A 62 -1.72 -14.45 -7.78
N HIS A 63 -0.52 -14.75 -7.29
CA HIS A 63 -0.13 -16.10 -6.91
C HIS A 63 0.22 -16.14 -5.43
N PRO A 64 -0.09 -17.24 -4.71
CA PRO A 64 0.54 -17.50 -3.43
C PRO A 64 2.04 -17.67 -3.63
N VAL A 65 2.82 -17.16 -2.68
CA VAL A 65 4.28 -17.26 -2.72
C VAL A 65 4.86 -17.71 -1.40
N ARG A 66 6.04 -18.33 -1.48
CA ARG A 66 6.96 -18.51 -0.36
C ARG A 66 8.03 -17.44 -0.46
N ILE A 67 8.38 -16.83 0.66
CA ILE A 67 9.38 -15.79 0.71
C ILE A 67 10.71 -16.42 1.11
N SER A 68 11.73 -16.21 0.29
CA SER A 68 13.08 -16.68 0.57
C SER A 68 14.03 -15.49 0.67
N PRO A 69 14.99 -15.48 1.60
CA PRO A 69 16.02 -14.46 1.60
C PRO A 69 16.85 -14.49 0.31
N THR A 70 17.48 -13.37 -0.02
CA THR A 70 18.42 -13.26 -1.14
C THR A 70 19.86 -12.99 -0.64
N ASP A 71 20.77 -12.81 -1.59
CA ASP A 71 22.16 -12.38 -1.41
C ASP A 71 22.30 -10.88 -1.05
N ALA A 72 21.19 -10.21 -0.72
CA ALA A 72 21.18 -8.80 -0.37
C ALA A 72 20.36 -8.55 0.91
N ILE A 73 20.85 -7.58 1.69
CA ILE A 73 20.26 -7.16 2.97
C ILE A 73 18.81 -6.75 2.75
N PHE A 74 17.90 -7.31 3.54
CA PHE A 74 16.47 -7.01 3.51
C PHE A 74 15.82 -7.17 2.13
N ARG A 75 16.38 -8.03 1.28
CA ARG A 75 15.78 -8.39 0.00
C ARG A 75 15.33 -9.82 0.03
N TYR A 76 14.13 -10.03 -0.47
CA TYR A 76 13.48 -11.33 -0.44
C TYR A 76 12.94 -11.68 -1.82
N LEU A 77 13.10 -12.94 -2.22
CA LEU A 77 12.61 -13.47 -3.47
C LEU A 77 11.25 -14.16 -3.24
N PRO A 78 10.14 -13.60 -3.79
CA PRO A 78 8.85 -14.27 -3.77
C PRO A 78 8.82 -15.40 -4.82
N GLN A 79 8.77 -16.64 -4.36
CA GLN A 79 8.70 -17.84 -5.21
C GLN A 79 7.28 -18.38 -5.25
N ARG A 80 6.72 -18.60 -6.44
CA ARG A 80 5.37 -19.14 -6.59
C ARG A 80 5.25 -20.53 -5.97
N THR A 81 4.23 -20.74 -5.16
CA THR A 81 3.93 -22.04 -4.55
C THR A 81 2.68 -22.71 -5.11
N GLY A 82 1.93 -22.02 -5.97
CA GLY A 82 0.70 -22.54 -6.56
C GLY A 82 0.16 -21.72 -7.72
N ASP A 83 -1.00 -22.16 -8.19
CA ASP A 83 -1.71 -21.54 -9.32
C ASP A 83 -2.17 -20.12 -9.01
N ALA A 84 -2.46 -19.38 -10.09
CA ALA A 84 -3.02 -18.04 -9.97
C ALA A 84 -4.39 -18.12 -9.30
N TYR A 85 -4.67 -17.19 -8.37
CA TYR A 85 -6.02 -17.04 -7.87
C TYR A 85 -6.96 -16.53 -8.99
N PRO A 86 -8.15 -17.14 -9.17
CA PRO A 86 -9.12 -16.67 -10.16
C PRO A 86 -9.56 -15.23 -9.87
N ARG A 87 -9.65 -14.40 -10.91
CA ARG A 87 -9.96 -12.96 -10.81
C ARG A 87 -11.35 -12.66 -10.26
N ASP A 88 -12.29 -13.57 -10.49
CA ASP A 88 -13.68 -13.51 -10.07
C ASP A 88 -13.94 -14.26 -8.75
N SER A 89 -12.91 -14.81 -8.13
CA SER A 89 -13.03 -15.59 -6.90
C SER A 89 -13.59 -14.77 -5.74
N GLN A 90 -14.69 -15.27 -5.16
CA GLN A 90 -15.30 -14.75 -3.94
C GLN A 90 -14.69 -15.36 -2.67
N ALA A 91 -13.64 -16.18 -2.80
CA ALA A 91 -12.93 -16.69 -1.64
C ALA A 91 -12.32 -15.52 -0.86
N CYS A 92 -12.49 -15.55 0.46
CA CYS A 92 -11.90 -14.57 1.34
C CYS A 92 -10.39 -14.79 1.42
N LEU A 93 -9.63 -13.70 1.43
CA LEU A 93 -8.20 -13.71 1.69
C LEU A 93 -7.94 -14.29 3.08
N LYS A 94 -6.83 -15.01 3.20
CA LYS A 94 -6.32 -15.53 4.46
C LYS A 94 -4.94 -14.92 4.70
N PRO A 95 -4.50 -14.81 5.97
CA PRO A 95 -3.15 -14.34 6.27
C PRO A 95 -2.08 -15.13 5.50
N GLY A 96 -1.03 -14.44 5.04
CA GLY A 96 0.06 -15.02 4.25
C GLY A 96 0.59 -14.07 3.17
N ASP A 97 1.36 -14.64 2.25
CA ASP A 97 2.09 -13.90 1.22
C ASP A 97 1.55 -14.18 -0.18
N ILE A 98 1.37 -13.11 -0.95
CA ILE A 98 1.06 -13.19 -2.38
C ILE A 98 2.01 -12.33 -3.18
N SER A 99 2.18 -12.64 -4.47
CA SER A 99 2.91 -11.76 -5.38
C SER A 99 2.12 -11.49 -6.66
N VAL A 100 2.33 -10.28 -7.18
CA VAL A 100 1.75 -9.78 -8.43
C VAL A 100 2.67 -10.16 -9.57
N PHE A 101 2.16 -10.89 -10.55
CA PHE A 101 2.91 -11.26 -11.74
C PHE A 101 2.23 -10.82 -13.03
N LEU A 102 2.99 -10.33 -13.99
CA LEU A 102 2.48 -10.10 -15.34
C LEU A 102 2.28 -11.42 -16.08
N PRO A 103 1.27 -11.53 -16.97
CA PRO A 103 1.06 -12.72 -17.79
C PRO A 103 2.21 -12.91 -18.80
N GLY A 104 2.48 -14.17 -19.15
CA GLY A 104 3.50 -14.56 -20.13
C GLY A 104 4.81 -15.08 -19.54
N GLU A 105 5.70 -15.56 -20.42
CA GLU A 105 6.95 -16.26 -20.05
C GLU A 105 8.13 -15.32 -19.77
N ARG A 106 8.08 -14.06 -20.25
CA ARG A 106 9.18 -13.09 -20.08
C ARG A 106 9.05 -12.22 -18.83
N GLN A 107 8.69 -12.84 -17.71
CA GLN A 107 8.36 -12.12 -16.48
C GLN A 107 9.51 -11.20 -16.04
N PHE A 108 10.77 -11.66 -16.09
CA PHE A 108 11.96 -10.90 -15.67
C PHE A 108 12.18 -9.55 -16.38
N ARG A 109 11.73 -9.39 -17.63
CA ARG A 109 11.97 -8.13 -18.39
C ARG A 109 10.93 -7.04 -18.15
N PHE A 110 9.72 -7.42 -17.72
CA PHE A 110 8.59 -6.49 -17.53
C PHE A 110 8.26 -6.24 -16.05
N GLN A 111 9.07 -6.77 -15.13
CA GLN A 111 8.90 -6.61 -13.68
C GLN A 111 8.86 -5.14 -13.24
N TYR A 112 9.59 -4.27 -13.94
CA TYR A 112 9.63 -2.83 -13.67
C TYR A 112 8.38 -2.05 -14.13
N ASP A 113 7.47 -2.70 -14.87
CA ASP A 113 6.23 -2.08 -15.34
C ASP A 113 5.09 -2.17 -14.32
N VAL A 114 5.19 -3.10 -13.36
CA VAL A 114 4.26 -3.16 -12.22
C VAL A 114 4.66 -2.08 -11.21
N ARG A 115 4.22 -0.85 -11.48
CA ARG A 115 4.42 0.28 -10.58
C ARG A 115 3.12 0.62 -9.90
N PHE A 116 3.10 0.35 -8.60
CA PHE A 116 2.08 0.90 -7.73
C PHE A 116 2.39 2.37 -7.47
N GLY A 117 1.38 3.21 -7.59
CA GLY A 117 1.49 4.64 -7.43
C GLY A 117 0.33 5.16 -6.60
N GLY A 118 0.58 6.27 -5.93
CA GLY A 118 -0.42 6.93 -5.12
C GLY A 118 0.25 7.78 -4.04
N LYS A 119 -0.44 8.83 -3.59
CA LYS A 119 -0.01 9.61 -2.45
C LYS A 119 -0.17 8.75 -1.19
N GLN A 120 0.94 8.31 -0.59
CA GLN A 120 0.94 7.57 0.68
C GLN A 120 0.83 8.52 1.90
N ILE A 121 0.13 9.64 1.74
CA ILE A 121 -0.12 10.63 2.79
C ILE A 121 -1.61 10.91 2.87
N THR A 122 -2.13 11.05 4.08
CA THR A 122 -3.55 11.34 4.28
C THR A 122 -3.89 12.74 3.79
N TYR A 123 -5.17 13.03 3.54
CA TYR A 123 -5.59 14.39 3.22
C TYR A 123 -5.25 15.36 4.35
N ALA A 124 -5.50 14.98 5.61
CA ALA A 124 -5.11 15.77 6.78
C ALA A 124 -3.60 16.09 6.79
N ARG A 125 -2.75 15.09 6.54
CA ARG A 125 -1.29 15.27 6.51
C ARG A 125 -0.85 16.15 5.34
N GLU A 126 -1.48 16.03 4.18
CA GLU A 126 -1.18 16.89 3.02
C GLU A 126 -1.45 18.36 3.32
N GLU A 127 -2.57 18.69 3.96
CA GLU A 127 -2.89 20.07 4.33
C GLU A 127 -1.85 20.68 5.29
N VAL A 128 -1.36 19.88 6.25
CA VAL A 128 -0.30 20.29 7.18
C VAL A 128 1.03 20.51 6.46
N LEU A 129 1.39 19.64 5.53
CA LEU A 129 2.63 19.75 4.76
C LEU A 129 2.60 20.92 3.76
N LYS A 130 1.40 21.35 3.34
CA LYS A 130 1.19 22.36 2.30
C LYS A 130 0.16 23.42 2.69
N PRO A 131 0.44 24.24 3.71
CA PRO A 131 -0.53 25.18 4.28
C PRO A 131 -1.00 26.25 3.28
N GLU A 132 -0.15 26.64 2.32
CA GLU A 132 -0.50 27.59 1.27
C GLU A 132 -1.51 27.01 0.29
N GLU A 133 -1.38 25.73 -0.07
CA GLU A 133 -2.33 25.02 -0.92
C GLU A 133 -3.64 24.72 -0.16
N ALA A 134 -3.58 24.48 1.15
CA ALA A 134 -4.75 24.18 1.99
C ALA A 134 -5.79 25.31 1.99
N LYS A 135 -5.40 26.57 1.70
CA LYS A 135 -6.36 27.68 1.52
C LYS A 135 -7.38 27.40 0.42
N ARG A 136 -7.03 26.58 -0.58
CA ARG A 136 -7.91 26.16 -1.70
C ARG A 136 -9.02 25.21 -1.27
N ASN A 137 -8.92 24.60 -0.08
CA ASN A 137 -9.91 23.67 0.45
C ASN A 137 -10.99 24.36 1.31
N ARG A 138 -10.89 25.68 1.51
CA ARG A 138 -11.90 26.42 2.29
C ARG A 138 -13.24 26.39 1.56
N MET A 139 -14.28 25.94 2.24
CA MET A 139 -15.66 26.02 1.77
C MET A 139 -16.27 27.34 2.24
N ALA A 140 -16.99 28.04 1.34
CA ALA A 140 -17.84 29.15 1.73
C ALA A 140 -19.06 28.64 2.53
N GLU A 141 -19.61 29.46 3.43
CA GLU A 141 -20.79 29.09 4.23
C GLU A 141 -21.97 28.71 3.34
N SER A 142 -22.21 29.44 2.26
CA SER A 142 -23.27 29.13 1.28
C SER A 142 -23.09 27.75 0.63
N PHE A 143 -21.85 27.34 0.36
CA PHE A 143 -21.55 26.02 -0.19
C PHE A 143 -21.82 24.91 0.85
N ILE A 144 -21.42 25.14 2.11
CA ILE A 144 -21.70 24.23 3.22
C ILE A 144 -23.22 24.05 3.38
N GLU A 145 -23.99 25.13 3.35
CA GLU A 145 -25.45 25.10 3.43
C GLU A 145 -26.09 24.34 2.25
N GLU A 146 -25.56 24.49 1.04
CA GLU A 146 -26.04 23.78 -0.14
C GLU A 146 -25.83 22.26 -0.01
N VAL A 147 -24.63 21.84 0.41
CA VAL A 147 -24.31 20.41 0.63
C VAL A 147 -25.16 19.83 1.75
N GLN A 148 -25.29 20.52 2.88
CA GLN A 148 -26.15 20.09 3.98
C GLN A 148 -27.60 19.97 3.54
N SER A 149 -28.11 20.91 2.74
CA SER A 149 -29.49 20.89 2.27
C SER A 149 -29.74 19.71 1.32
N ARG A 150 -28.80 19.43 0.39
CA ARG A 150 -28.83 18.25 -0.48
C ARG A 150 -28.87 16.94 0.34
N ASP A 151 -28.06 16.87 1.39
CA ASP A 151 -27.94 15.68 2.25
C ASP A 151 -29.07 15.59 3.30
N GLY A 152 -30.08 16.45 3.22
CA GLY A 152 -31.21 16.46 4.16
C GLY A 152 -30.82 16.82 5.59
N ARG A 153 -29.70 17.54 5.76
CA ARG A 153 -29.09 17.94 7.04
C ARG A 153 -28.81 16.76 7.96
N ARG A 154 -28.39 15.64 7.37
CA ARG A 154 -28.08 14.39 8.04
C ARG A 154 -26.73 13.86 7.57
N CYS A 155 -26.12 13.00 8.39
CA CYS A 155 -25.00 12.18 7.97
C CYS A 155 -25.44 11.27 6.82
N VAL A 156 -24.77 11.33 5.68
CA VAL A 156 -25.15 10.53 4.50
C VAL A 156 -24.98 9.02 4.72
N LEU A 157 -24.12 8.60 5.66
CA LEU A 157 -23.87 7.20 5.96
C LEU A 157 -24.81 6.63 7.01
N THR A 158 -25.07 7.41 8.06
CA THR A 158 -25.78 6.93 9.24
C THR A 158 -27.20 7.46 9.40
N GLY A 159 -27.58 8.47 8.61
CA GLY A 159 -28.86 9.17 8.73
C GLY A 159 -28.99 10.03 10.01
N ALA A 160 -27.96 10.05 10.86
CA ALA A 160 -27.92 10.85 12.08
C ALA A 160 -28.09 12.33 11.76
N SER A 161 -28.97 12.99 12.51
CA SER A 161 -29.17 14.43 12.41
C SER A 161 -28.23 15.18 13.36
N SER A 162 -28.18 16.51 13.24
CA SER A 162 -27.43 17.37 14.17
C SER A 162 -27.94 17.30 15.62
N ALA A 163 -29.15 16.77 15.84
CA ALA A 163 -29.68 16.53 17.19
C ALA A 163 -29.11 15.24 17.81
N ASP A 164 -28.71 14.27 16.98
CA ASP A 164 -28.18 12.99 17.42
C ASP A 164 -26.65 13.08 17.63
N ALA A 165 -25.96 13.79 16.75
CA ALA A 165 -24.51 13.99 16.82
C ALA A 165 -24.04 15.21 16.00
N PRO A 166 -22.86 15.78 16.32
CA PRO A 166 -22.25 16.83 15.50
C PRO A 166 -22.04 16.37 14.04
N LEU A 167 -22.35 17.26 13.10
CA LEU A 167 -22.19 17.03 11.66
C LEU A 167 -21.13 17.98 11.08
N THR A 168 -20.35 17.46 10.14
CA THR A 168 -19.29 18.18 9.42
C THR A 168 -19.47 17.97 7.92
N VAL A 169 -19.40 19.06 7.15
CA VAL A 169 -19.25 18.95 5.69
C VAL A 169 -17.77 18.84 5.37
N CYS A 170 -17.39 17.83 4.58
CA CYS A 170 -16.02 17.64 4.13
C CYS A 170 -15.98 17.34 2.63
N TRP A 171 -14.84 17.65 2.01
CA TRP A 171 -14.57 17.25 0.63
C TRP A 171 -14.38 15.74 0.56
N ILE A 172 -14.87 15.14 -0.52
CA ILE A 172 -14.58 13.76 -0.89
C ILE A 172 -13.13 13.68 -1.38
N VAL A 173 -12.76 14.55 -2.32
CA VAL A 173 -11.37 14.77 -2.74
C VAL A 173 -10.99 16.21 -2.47
N LEU A 174 -9.90 16.46 -1.73
CA LEU A 174 -9.44 17.83 -1.49
C LEU A 174 -9.07 18.53 -2.82
N PRO A 175 -9.65 19.70 -3.13
CA PRO A 175 -9.28 20.46 -4.32
C PRO A 175 -7.78 20.76 -4.43
N SER A 176 -7.09 20.99 -3.30
CA SER A 176 -5.64 21.22 -3.26
C SER A 176 -4.82 19.99 -3.65
N SER A 177 -5.38 18.79 -3.52
CA SER A 177 -4.66 17.54 -3.83
C SER A 177 -4.59 17.26 -5.32
N ILE A 178 -5.41 17.94 -6.11
CA ILE A 178 -5.37 17.87 -7.57
C ILE A 178 -4.11 18.58 -8.00
N MET A 179 -3.12 17.76 -8.35
CA MET A 179 -1.88 18.24 -8.91
C MET A 179 -2.25 19.02 -10.17
N LEU A 180 -1.97 20.33 -10.15
CA LEU A 180 -1.70 21.06 -11.38
C LEU A 180 -0.31 20.60 -11.82
N ASP A 181 -0.15 19.32 -12.12
CA ASP A 181 1.08 18.87 -12.76
C ASP A 181 1.10 19.58 -14.11
N ASP A 182 2.08 20.45 -14.30
CA ASP A 182 2.38 21.08 -15.58
C ASP A 182 2.84 19.97 -16.54
N TYR A 183 1.88 19.20 -17.07
CA TYR A 183 2.12 18.34 -18.21
C TYR A 183 2.30 19.26 -19.41
N TYR A 184 3.54 19.37 -19.85
CA TYR A 184 3.91 20.03 -21.08
C TYR A 184 3.67 19.05 -22.23
N GLU A 185 2.66 19.32 -23.06
CA GLU A 185 2.46 18.59 -24.32
C GLU A 185 2.75 19.49 -25.53
N GLY A 186 3.32 18.88 -26.57
CA GLY A 186 3.64 19.54 -27.84
C GLY A 186 5.01 20.24 -27.87
N PRO A 187 5.43 20.71 -29.06
CA PRO A 187 6.74 21.33 -29.26
C PRO A 187 6.92 22.65 -28.52
N GLU A 188 5.83 23.27 -28.05
CA GLU A 188 5.83 24.59 -27.42
C GLU A 188 5.85 24.56 -25.88
N MET A 189 5.80 23.36 -25.26
CA MET A 189 5.77 23.21 -23.79
C MET A 189 4.73 24.15 -23.13
N GLN A 190 3.47 24.10 -23.59
CA GLN A 190 2.37 24.80 -22.92
C GLN A 190 1.89 23.96 -21.73
N PRO A 191 1.78 24.51 -20.50
CA PRO A 191 1.28 23.77 -19.36
C PRO A 191 -0.22 23.48 -19.53
N ILE A 192 -0.61 22.20 -19.53
CA ILE A 192 -2.01 21.81 -19.45
C ILE A 192 -2.44 21.90 -17.99
N LEU A 193 -3.15 22.98 -17.64
CA LEU A 193 -3.78 23.09 -16.34
C LEU A 193 -4.97 22.12 -16.28
N ALA A 194 -4.95 21.21 -15.31
CA ALA A 194 -6.11 20.36 -15.03
C ALA A 194 -7.33 21.25 -14.70
N ASP A 195 -8.48 20.93 -15.29
CA ASP A 195 -9.73 21.58 -14.93
C ASP A 195 -10.14 21.14 -13.51
N ILE A 196 -9.95 22.05 -12.55
CA ILE A 196 -10.29 21.83 -11.15
C ILE A 196 -11.75 22.17 -10.82
N THR A 197 -12.50 22.78 -11.74
CA THR A 197 -13.89 23.21 -11.49
C THR A 197 -14.80 22.07 -10.98
N PRO A 198 -14.70 20.82 -11.49
CA PRO A 198 -15.49 19.70 -10.98
C PRO A 198 -15.23 19.36 -9.50
N TYR A 199 -14.08 19.74 -8.95
CA TYR A 199 -13.72 19.49 -7.55
C TYR A 199 -14.27 20.55 -6.60
N TYR A 200 -14.74 21.69 -7.11
CA TYR A 200 -15.45 22.71 -6.34
C TYR A 200 -16.98 22.54 -6.40
N ALA A 201 -17.49 21.50 -7.05
CA ALA A 201 -18.91 21.20 -7.10
C ALA A 201 -19.40 20.51 -5.83
N THR A 202 -20.68 20.66 -5.49
CA THR A 202 -21.30 19.98 -4.34
C THR A 202 -21.19 18.46 -4.45
N SER A 203 -21.13 17.90 -5.66
CA SER A 203 -20.89 16.46 -5.89
C SER A 203 -19.54 15.94 -5.39
N ASN A 204 -18.59 16.83 -5.05
CA ASN A 204 -17.31 16.47 -4.43
C ASN A 204 -17.30 16.74 -2.91
N ALA A 205 -18.45 16.98 -2.28
CA ALA A 205 -18.55 17.17 -0.84
C ALA A 205 -19.77 16.44 -0.28
N TRP A 206 -19.73 16.14 1.01
CA TRP A 206 -20.83 15.47 1.71
C TRP A 206 -20.85 15.77 3.21
N THR A 207 -22.01 15.56 3.80
CA THR A 207 -22.28 15.76 5.22
C THR A 207 -22.10 14.44 5.98
N LEU A 208 -21.16 14.42 6.92
CA LEU A 208 -20.87 13.27 7.76
C LEU A 208 -21.02 13.62 9.24
N ARG A 209 -21.14 12.61 10.10
CA ARG A 209 -20.89 12.80 11.54
C ARG A 209 -19.43 13.20 11.74
N THR A 210 -19.16 14.11 12.69
CA THR A 210 -17.83 14.73 12.83
C THR A 210 -16.69 13.71 13.05
N ASP A 211 -16.92 12.66 13.82
CA ASP A 211 -15.96 11.56 14.03
C ASP A 211 -15.69 10.77 12.72
N LEU A 212 -16.73 10.48 11.94
CA LEU A 212 -16.59 9.82 10.64
C LEU A 212 -15.87 10.72 9.63
N ALA A 213 -16.13 12.03 9.67
CA ALA A 213 -15.45 13.00 8.82
C ALA A 213 -13.95 13.07 9.13
N GLU A 214 -13.57 13.07 10.40
CA GLU A 214 -12.18 13.04 10.84
C GLU A 214 -11.45 11.79 10.34
N MET A 215 -12.04 10.61 10.55
CA MET A 215 -11.47 9.35 10.03
C MET A 215 -11.40 9.32 8.50
N PHE A 216 -12.37 9.93 7.81
CA PHE A 216 -12.44 9.97 6.35
C PHE A 216 -11.32 10.84 5.74
N ILE A 217 -11.04 12.00 6.34
CA ILE A 217 -9.93 12.88 5.95
C ILE A 217 -8.56 12.25 6.29
N ASN A 218 -8.51 11.43 7.34
CA ASN A 218 -7.36 10.60 7.67
C ASN A 218 -7.24 9.33 6.81
N ASN A 219 -8.12 9.15 5.82
CA ASN A 219 -8.11 7.98 4.93
C ASN A 219 -8.19 6.63 5.68
N GLU A 220 -8.81 6.59 6.86
CA GLU A 220 -8.94 5.38 7.69
C GLU A 220 -10.06 4.46 7.19
N TRP A 221 -10.97 4.99 6.39
CA TRP A 221 -12.02 4.24 5.70
C TRP A 221 -12.33 4.89 4.35
N GLY A 222 -13.01 4.16 3.47
CA GLY A 222 -13.51 4.67 2.19
C GLY A 222 -14.66 3.81 1.65
N ILE A 223 -15.12 4.13 0.44
CA ILE A 223 -16.24 3.43 -0.22
C ILE A 223 -15.74 2.70 -1.46
N ASP A 224 -15.82 1.37 -1.46
CA ASP A 224 -15.62 0.57 -2.66
C ASP A 224 -16.88 0.63 -3.54
N VAL A 225 -16.93 1.64 -4.42
CA VAL A 225 -18.01 1.83 -5.38
C VAL A 225 -18.17 0.60 -6.31
N GLY A 226 -17.08 -0.11 -6.60
CA GLY A 226 -17.09 -1.32 -7.42
C GLY A 226 -17.65 -2.56 -6.70
N ASP A 227 -17.90 -2.47 -5.39
CA ASP A 227 -18.45 -3.54 -4.55
C ASP A 227 -19.79 -3.11 -3.91
N ASN A 228 -20.73 -2.67 -4.74
CA ASN A 228 -22.04 -2.16 -4.29
C ASN A 228 -21.93 -1.02 -3.28
N SER A 229 -20.95 -0.12 -3.45
CA SER A 229 -20.69 0.98 -2.52
C SER A 229 -20.46 0.53 -1.08
N ARG A 230 -19.79 -0.61 -0.90
CA ARG A 230 -19.41 -1.13 0.42
C ARG A 230 -18.47 -0.16 1.13
N VAL A 231 -18.75 0.10 2.40
CA VAL A 231 -17.83 0.81 3.30
C VAL A 231 -16.70 -0.12 3.71
N VAL A 232 -15.46 0.35 3.59
CA VAL A 232 -14.25 -0.39 3.92
C VAL A 232 -13.45 0.41 4.93
N PHE A 233 -13.22 -0.17 6.11
CA PHE A 233 -12.31 0.35 7.12
C PHE A 233 -10.95 -0.35 7.03
N PHE A 234 -9.87 0.40 7.19
CA PHE A 234 -8.50 -0.12 7.07
C PHE A 234 -7.81 -0.37 8.43
N GLY A 235 -8.45 0.02 9.53
CA GLY A 235 -7.97 -0.24 10.89
C GLY A 235 -8.42 -1.60 11.45
N LEU A 236 -8.08 -1.84 12.72
CA LEU A 236 -8.60 -2.97 13.48
C LEU A 236 -10.08 -2.77 13.82
N TYR A 237 -10.89 -3.84 13.68
CA TYR A 237 -12.34 -3.84 13.96
C TYR A 237 -12.70 -3.12 15.25
N ASP A 238 -11.98 -3.40 16.34
CA ASP A 238 -12.32 -2.90 17.67
C ASP A 238 -12.30 -1.36 17.72
N ASN A 239 -11.48 -0.71 16.89
CA ASN A 239 -11.35 0.74 16.82
C ASN A 239 -12.60 1.43 16.24
N TYR A 240 -13.38 0.76 15.40
CA TYR A 240 -14.56 1.33 14.73
C TYR A 240 -15.84 0.50 14.89
N SER A 241 -15.79 -0.56 15.68
CA SER A 241 -16.92 -1.46 15.94
C SER A 241 -18.20 -0.74 16.38
N HIS A 242 -18.05 0.35 17.14
CA HIS A 242 -19.15 1.19 17.61
C HIS A 242 -19.83 2.02 16.49
N LEU A 243 -19.20 2.12 15.31
CA LEU A 243 -19.68 2.88 14.15
C LEU A 243 -20.53 2.01 13.19
N LEU A 244 -20.25 0.70 13.13
CA LEU A 244 -20.83 -0.23 12.14
C LEU A 244 -22.35 -0.42 12.22
N PRO A 245 -22.99 -0.55 13.40
CA PRO A 245 -24.44 -0.79 13.48
C PRO A 245 -25.30 0.33 12.88
N GLN A 246 -24.69 1.49 12.60
CA GLN A 246 -25.38 2.68 12.17
C GLN A 246 -25.21 2.94 10.66
N MET A 247 -24.43 2.15 9.93
CA MET A 247 -24.17 2.41 8.52
C MET A 247 -25.24 1.79 7.62
N SER A 248 -25.82 2.59 6.73
CA SER A 248 -26.79 2.09 5.75
C SER A 248 -26.13 1.11 4.78
N ALA A 249 -26.70 -0.09 4.66
CA ALA A 249 -26.16 -1.14 3.79
C ALA A 249 -26.25 -0.81 2.29
N ASN A 250 -27.04 0.19 1.90
CA ASN A 250 -27.26 0.57 0.50
C ASN A 250 -27.24 2.09 0.35
N LEU A 251 -26.08 2.66 0.05
CA LEU A 251 -26.00 4.04 -0.40
C LEU A 251 -26.36 4.07 -1.88
N HIS A 252 -27.49 4.68 -2.23
CA HIS A 252 -27.87 4.89 -3.63
C HIS A 252 -27.03 6.03 -4.23
N LEU A 253 -25.77 5.72 -4.56
CA LEU A 253 -24.81 6.66 -5.15
C LEU A 253 -24.87 6.55 -6.67
N SER A 254 -24.90 7.70 -7.34
CA SER A 254 -24.83 7.77 -8.81
C SER A 254 -24.21 9.08 -9.27
N GLY A 255 -23.69 9.09 -10.50
CA GLY A 255 -23.12 10.29 -11.11
C GLY A 255 -21.75 10.69 -10.55
N PRO A 256 -21.39 11.98 -10.60
CA PRO A 256 -20.02 12.45 -10.32
C PRO A 256 -19.50 12.13 -8.90
N ILE A 257 -20.40 11.93 -7.94
CA ILE A 257 -20.00 11.54 -6.57
C ILE A 257 -19.30 10.17 -6.55
N CYS A 258 -19.71 9.23 -7.41
CA CYS A 258 -19.10 7.90 -7.50
C CYS A 258 -17.65 7.98 -8.00
N GLU A 259 -17.38 8.88 -8.96
CA GLU A 259 -16.03 9.10 -9.48
C GLU A 259 -15.11 9.65 -8.38
N ARG A 260 -15.59 10.65 -7.61
CA ARG A 260 -14.85 11.22 -6.49
C ARG A 260 -14.64 10.24 -5.35
N LEU A 261 -15.64 9.41 -5.05
CA LEU A 261 -15.50 8.35 -4.05
C LEU A 261 -14.50 7.27 -4.49
N THR A 262 -14.47 6.94 -5.78
CA THR A 262 -13.46 6.01 -6.32
C THR A 262 -12.05 6.60 -6.20
N GLU A 263 -11.89 7.90 -6.45
CA GLU A 263 -10.62 8.62 -6.29
C GLU A 263 -10.16 8.69 -4.83
N HIS A 264 -11.06 9.06 -3.91
CA HIS A 264 -10.80 9.01 -2.47
C HIS A 264 -10.43 7.59 -2.02
N PHE A 265 -11.18 6.58 -2.48
CA PHE A 265 -10.92 5.19 -2.15
C PHE A 265 -9.56 4.72 -2.65
N SER A 266 -9.16 5.08 -3.86
CA SER A 266 -7.80 4.80 -4.37
C SER A 266 -6.72 5.44 -3.48
N ARG A 267 -6.96 6.64 -2.95
CA ARG A 267 -6.06 7.25 -1.97
C ARG A 267 -6.05 6.51 -0.64
N CYS A 268 -7.20 6.05 -0.13
CA CYS A 268 -7.24 5.21 1.06
C CYS A 268 -6.45 3.91 0.87
N LEU A 269 -6.63 3.24 -0.27
CA LEU A 269 -5.85 2.07 -0.63
C LEU A 269 -4.34 2.41 -0.68
N SER A 270 -3.97 3.55 -1.23
CA SER A 270 -2.57 3.98 -1.30
C SER A 270 -1.94 4.18 0.08
N CYS A 271 -2.65 4.86 1.00
CA CYS A 271 -2.20 5.10 2.36
C CYS A 271 -2.06 3.79 3.17
N ASN A 272 -3.04 2.91 3.04
CA ASN A 272 -3.18 1.75 3.93
C ASN A 272 -2.56 0.47 3.38
N ILE A 273 -2.50 0.27 2.07
CA ILE A 273 -1.92 -0.94 1.44
C ILE A 273 -0.43 -0.73 1.20
N LEU A 274 -0.03 0.34 0.51
CA LEU A 274 1.34 0.49 0.02
C LEU A 274 2.35 0.75 1.15
N GLY A 275 3.63 0.52 0.85
CA GLY A 275 4.76 0.63 1.76
C GLY A 275 4.77 -0.47 2.82
N GLY A 276 5.54 -0.28 3.88
CA GLY A 276 5.68 -1.27 4.93
C GLY A 276 6.84 -2.23 4.74
N ASP A 277 7.66 -1.99 3.71
CA ASP A 277 8.91 -2.70 3.50
C ASP A 277 9.91 -2.27 4.58
N ILE A 278 10.71 -3.21 5.09
CA ILE A 278 11.70 -2.90 6.14
C ILE A 278 12.69 -1.82 5.69
N TYR A 279 12.94 -1.70 4.39
CA TYR A 279 13.78 -0.66 3.82
C TYR A 279 13.23 0.75 4.09
N ASP A 280 11.92 0.91 4.30
CA ASP A 280 11.31 2.20 4.67
C ASP A 280 11.87 2.74 6.00
N LYS A 281 12.30 1.85 6.91
CA LYS A 281 12.95 2.22 8.18
C LYS A 281 14.36 2.78 7.98
N TYR A 282 15.00 2.39 6.88
CA TYR A 282 16.38 2.73 6.52
C TYR A 282 16.43 3.63 5.29
N ASP A 283 15.31 4.26 4.91
CA ASP A 283 15.30 5.18 3.78
C ASP A 283 16.20 6.39 4.08
N GLY A 284 17.07 6.73 3.14
CA GLY A 284 18.13 7.74 3.33
C GLY A 284 19.28 7.32 4.24
N PHE A 285 19.27 6.12 4.82
CA PHE A 285 20.40 5.58 5.58
C PHE A 285 21.49 5.11 4.61
N ASP A 286 22.74 5.53 4.87
CA ASP A 286 23.89 5.08 4.09
C ASP A 286 24.29 3.65 4.50
N VAL A 287 23.55 2.66 3.99
CA VAL A 287 23.84 1.24 4.22
C VAL A 287 25.27 0.91 3.79
N LYS A 288 25.80 1.56 2.74
CA LYS A 288 27.16 1.30 2.26
C LYS A 288 28.19 1.80 3.26
N GLY A 289 28.08 3.05 3.71
CA GLY A 289 28.92 3.61 4.75
C GLY A 289 28.86 2.78 6.04
N TYR A 290 27.66 2.36 6.45
CA TYR A 290 27.49 1.46 7.60
C TYR A 290 28.24 0.12 7.46
N LEU A 291 28.18 -0.48 6.27
CA LEU A 291 28.92 -1.72 5.99
C LEU A 291 30.44 -1.51 5.98
N GLU A 292 30.91 -0.38 5.45
CA GLU A 292 32.32 0.00 5.48
C GLU A 292 32.82 0.23 6.91
N ASP A 293 32.05 0.95 7.73
CA ASP A 293 32.37 1.20 9.15
C ASP A 293 32.44 -0.09 9.97
N LEU A 294 31.60 -1.07 9.64
CA LEU A 294 31.62 -2.40 10.23
C LEU A 294 32.76 -3.31 9.73
N GLY A 295 33.60 -2.83 8.82
CA GLY A 295 34.66 -3.62 8.21
C GLY A 295 34.15 -4.75 7.32
N TYR A 296 32.90 -4.71 6.84
CA TYR A 296 32.31 -5.78 6.03
C TYR A 296 33.12 -6.05 4.74
N THR A 297 33.73 -5.02 4.17
CA THR A 297 34.56 -5.10 2.96
C THR A 297 35.95 -5.67 3.22
N ASP A 298 36.43 -5.60 4.47
CA ASP A 298 37.76 -6.05 4.86
C ASP A 298 37.65 -7.47 5.41
N ARG A 299 38.29 -8.43 4.72
CA ARG A 299 37.99 -9.86 4.89
C ARG A 299 38.27 -10.43 6.29
N ASP A 300 39.05 -9.73 7.13
CA ASP A 300 39.67 -10.34 8.31
C ASP A 300 39.49 -9.59 9.66
N ASP A 301 38.87 -8.39 9.71
CA ASP A 301 38.81 -7.56 10.94
C ASP A 301 37.39 -7.25 11.44
N LEU A 302 36.49 -8.23 11.50
CA LEU A 302 35.21 -8.03 12.19
C LEU A 302 35.39 -8.28 13.68
N ASP A 303 35.13 -7.28 14.52
CA ASP A 303 34.95 -7.50 15.96
C ASP A 303 33.54 -8.07 16.22
N PRO A 304 33.40 -9.37 16.55
CA PRO A 304 32.09 -9.96 16.82
C PRO A 304 31.42 -9.40 18.08
N ASN A 305 32.16 -8.66 18.92
CA ASN A 305 31.63 -8.03 20.11
C ASN A 305 31.17 -6.58 19.88
N ASP A 306 31.32 -6.04 18.66
CA ASP A 306 30.82 -4.72 18.35
C ASP A 306 29.29 -4.68 18.61
N PRO A 307 28.80 -3.75 19.46
CA PRO A 307 27.37 -3.65 19.76
C PRO A 307 26.51 -3.40 18.51
N GLU A 308 27.07 -2.85 17.43
CA GLU A 308 26.37 -2.63 16.17
C GLU A 308 25.88 -3.95 15.54
N TRP A 309 26.59 -5.06 15.75
CA TRP A 309 26.14 -6.39 15.32
C TRP A 309 24.88 -6.89 16.05
N GLN A 310 24.56 -6.31 17.20
CA GLN A 310 23.36 -6.66 17.97
C GLN A 310 22.11 -5.90 17.51
N THR A 311 22.28 -4.88 16.69
CA THR A 311 21.17 -4.16 16.07
C THR A 311 20.44 -5.05 15.05
N GLU A 312 19.23 -4.64 14.64
CA GLU A 312 18.48 -5.37 13.62
C GLU A 312 19.22 -5.42 12.27
N LEU A 313 19.88 -4.32 11.89
CA LEU A 313 20.65 -4.25 10.65
C LEU A 313 21.93 -5.09 10.76
N GLY A 314 22.70 -4.95 11.85
CA GLY A 314 23.90 -5.75 12.09
C GLY A 314 23.63 -7.25 12.07
N LYS A 315 22.52 -7.71 12.68
CA LYS A 315 22.09 -9.12 12.63
C LYS A 315 21.82 -9.59 11.21
N GLU A 316 21.11 -8.80 10.40
CA GLU A 316 20.83 -9.15 8.99
C GLU A 316 22.12 -9.21 8.16
N VAL A 317 23.06 -8.29 8.37
CA VAL A 317 24.37 -8.31 7.70
C VAL A 317 25.14 -9.59 8.07
N TRP A 318 25.09 -9.98 9.34
CA TRP A 318 25.74 -11.21 9.80
C TRP A 318 25.13 -12.46 9.17
N GLU A 319 23.80 -12.55 9.14
CA GLU A 319 23.07 -13.63 8.47
C GLU A 319 23.40 -13.68 6.98
N LEU A 320 23.44 -12.53 6.29
CA LEU A 320 23.84 -12.46 4.89
C LEU A 320 25.26 -12.99 4.67
N LYS A 321 26.23 -12.55 5.49
CA LYS A 321 27.62 -13.04 5.41
C LYS A 321 27.70 -14.55 5.59
N PHE A 322 26.89 -15.11 6.49
CA PHE A 322 26.82 -16.55 6.69
C PHE A 322 26.24 -17.28 5.46
N ARG A 323 25.12 -16.79 4.90
CA ARG A 323 24.50 -17.32 3.67
C ARG A 323 25.51 -17.37 2.52
N LEU A 324 26.17 -16.25 2.23
CA LEU A 324 27.16 -16.15 1.15
C LEU A 324 28.35 -17.12 1.34
N LYS A 325 28.86 -17.26 2.57
CA LYS A 325 29.94 -18.22 2.87
C LYS A 325 29.53 -19.67 2.68
N CYS A 326 28.25 -20.00 2.91
CA CYS A 326 27.71 -21.34 2.66
C CYS A 326 27.62 -21.62 1.15
N GLU A 327 27.06 -20.68 0.38
CA GLU A 327 26.96 -20.78 -1.09
C GLU A 327 28.35 -20.94 -1.73
N GLU A 328 29.34 -20.13 -1.34
CA GLU A 328 30.73 -20.26 -1.81
C GLU A 328 31.37 -21.63 -1.49
N ARG A 329 30.92 -22.31 -0.42
CA ARG A 329 31.40 -23.66 -0.10
C ARG A 329 30.73 -24.69 -0.99
N GLU A 330 29.41 -24.60 -1.15
CA GLU A 330 28.64 -25.50 -2.01
C GLU A 330 29.10 -25.43 -3.47
N ASP A 331 29.31 -24.22 -4.02
CA ASP A 331 29.82 -24.03 -5.37
C ASP A 331 31.22 -24.65 -5.56
N ARG A 332 32.10 -24.51 -4.56
CA ARG A 332 33.43 -25.16 -4.59
C ARG A 332 33.31 -26.67 -4.58
N PHE A 333 32.44 -27.24 -3.73
CA PHE A 333 32.22 -28.68 -3.69
C PHE A 333 31.66 -29.21 -5.02
N ALA A 334 30.69 -28.52 -5.62
CA ALA A 334 30.14 -28.87 -6.93
C ALA A 334 31.20 -28.86 -8.04
N GLN A 335 32.07 -27.84 -8.06
CA GLN A 335 33.19 -27.76 -9.01
C GLN A 335 34.15 -28.94 -8.90
N TYR A 336 34.53 -29.33 -7.67
CA TYR A 336 35.40 -30.49 -7.45
C TYR A 336 34.77 -31.82 -7.92
N GLU A 337 33.45 -31.98 -7.81
CA GLU A 337 32.76 -33.18 -8.31
C GLU A 337 32.71 -33.23 -9.84
N THR A 338 32.51 -32.10 -10.52
CA THR A 338 32.59 -32.03 -12.00
C THR A 338 34.00 -32.28 -12.53
N ASP A 339 35.02 -31.67 -11.91
CA ASP A 339 36.41 -31.85 -12.35
C ASP A 339 36.95 -33.27 -12.04
N GLY A 340 36.42 -33.92 -10.99
CA GLY A 340 36.71 -35.31 -10.64
C GLY A 340 36.11 -36.33 -11.61
N GLN A 341 34.97 -36.05 -12.24
CA GLN A 341 34.34 -36.94 -13.21
C GLN A 341 34.99 -36.87 -14.61
N ASP A 342 35.52 -35.72 -15.00
CA ASP A 342 36.24 -35.56 -16.29
C ASP A 342 37.64 -36.17 -16.26
N SER A 343 38.25 -36.32 -15.07
CA SER A 343 39.59 -36.90 -14.91
C SER A 343 39.61 -38.44 -14.85
N ASP A 344 38.50 -39.09 -14.52
CA ASP A 344 38.34 -40.55 -14.55
C ASP A 344 37.88 -41.09 -15.93
N SER A 345 37.72 -40.21 -16.92
CA SER A 345 37.22 -40.52 -18.27
C SER A 345 38.30 -40.54 -19.38
N GLN A 346 39.60 -40.47 -19.03
CA GLN A 346 40.72 -40.48 -19.99
C GLN A 346 41.61 -41.71 -19.93
#